data_AF-A0A365ZQ28-F1
#
_entry.id   AF-A0A365ZQ28-F1
#
_cell.length_a   1.000
_cell.length_b   1.000
_cell.length_c   1.000
_cell.angle_alpha   90.00
_cell.angle_beta   90.00
_cell.angle_gamma   90.00
#
_symmetry.space_group_name_H-M   'P 1'
#
loop_
_entity.id
_entity.type
_entity.pdbx_description
1 polymer ?
#
loop_
_entity_poly.entity_id
_entity_poly.type
_entity_poly.pdbx_seq_one_letter_code
_entity_poly.pdbx_strand_id
1 'polypeptide(L)'
;MTRQTAQIRLYMAMSLDGFIAGPDDRPGQELGQGGGRLFNWLDHRMSDGPDGQVYGEAMATGAVISGRRTFELAGRWQGDHHDGVPINVLTHHVDEGDEPPGSARFYTDVLACAADARAAAGDRAVLVHGAGAAQALLEAGQLDELEIHLVPVLLGAGRRLFDDRDGDPTELRLVRRLDGRDATHLRYQVLRS
;
A
#
# COMPACT_ATOMS: atom_id res chain seq x y z
N MET A 1 5.46 -14.00 -26.94
CA MET A 1 4.81 -13.97 -25.61
C MET A 1 5.10 -12.62 -24.99
N THR A 2 4.13 -11.72 -24.97
CA THR A 2 4.27 -10.42 -24.29
C THR A 2 4.41 -10.73 -22.80
N ARG A 3 5.57 -10.44 -22.18
CA ARG A 3 5.71 -10.53 -20.72
C ARG A 3 4.63 -9.65 -20.11
N GLN A 4 3.74 -10.24 -19.32
CA GLN A 4 2.79 -9.47 -18.53
C GLN A 4 3.62 -8.67 -17.52
N THR A 5 3.50 -7.35 -17.57
CA THR A 5 4.19 -6.48 -16.62
C THR A 5 3.72 -6.78 -15.19
N ALA A 6 4.66 -6.81 -14.25
CA ALA A 6 4.43 -6.99 -12.81
C ALA A 6 3.28 -6.08 -12.34
N GLN A 7 2.21 -6.65 -11.77
CA GLN A 7 1.07 -5.86 -11.30
C GLN A 7 1.46 -4.95 -10.14
N ILE A 8 1.08 -3.67 -10.17
CA ILE A 8 1.21 -2.76 -9.04
C ILE A 8 -0.09 -2.82 -8.23
N ARG A 9 0.01 -3.32 -7.00
CA ARG A 9 -1.14 -3.58 -6.12
C ARG A 9 -1.01 -2.84 -4.80
N LEU A 10 -2.02 -2.05 -4.46
CA LEU A 10 -2.19 -1.49 -3.13
C LEU A 10 -2.58 -2.58 -2.13
N TYR A 11 -1.92 -2.62 -0.97
CA TYR A 11 -2.38 -3.37 0.19
C TYR A 11 -2.70 -2.40 1.32
N MET A 12 -3.96 -2.36 1.74
CA MET A 12 -4.43 -1.36 2.69
C MET A 12 -5.51 -1.88 3.63
N ALA A 13 -5.27 -1.77 4.94
CA ALA A 13 -6.33 -1.91 5.93
C ALA A 13 -7.11 -0.60 6.03
N MET A 14 -8.45 -0.69 6.05
CA MET A 14 -9.32 0.48 5.99
C MET A 14 -10.57 0.27 6.83
N SER A 15 -10.99 1.29 7.56
CA SER A 15 -12.28 1.34 8.25
C SER A 15 -13.43 1.41 7.24
N LEU A 16 -14.65 1.12 7.70
CA LEU A 16 -15.84 1.17 6.86
C LEU A 16 -16.14 2.57 6.32
N ASP A 17 -15.78 3.61 7.08
CA ASP A 17 -15.89 5.02 6.70
C ASP A 17 -14.66 5.57 5.95
N GLY A 18 -13.72 4.70 5.55
CA GLY A 18 -12.66 5.03 4.59
C GLY A 18 -11.34 5.54 5.16
N PHE A 19 -11.09 5.36 6.47
CA PHE A 19 -9.86 5.77 7.15
C PHE A 19 -8.84 4.63 7.25
N ILE A 20 -7.56 4.95 7.05
CA ILE A 20 -6.42 4.01 7.08
C ILE A 20 -5.51 4.18 8.31
N ALA A 21 -5.73 5.26 9.06
CA ALA A 21 -5.10 5.55 10.33
C ALA A 21 -6.06 6.43 11.14
N GLY A 22 -5.96 6.37 12.47
CA GLY A 22 -6.66 7.30 13.35
C GLY A 22 -6.11 8.74 13.22
N PRO A 23 -6.71 9.72 13.91
CA PRO A 23 -6.16 11.07 13.96
C PRO A 23 -4.80 11.09 14.68
N ASP A 24 -4.00 12.14 14.43
CA ASP A 24 -2.71 12.34 15.09
C ASP A 24 -1.71 11.18 14.84
N ASP A 25 -1.63 10.68 13.60
CA ASP A 25 -0.57 9.75 13.20
C ASP A 25 0.79 10.45 13.23
N ARG A 26 1.76 9.93 13.97
CA ARG A 26 3.10 10.54 14.17
C ARG A 26 4.09 9.51 14.70
N PRO A 27 5.41 9.78 14.70
CA PRO A 27 6.36 8.89 15.36
C PRO A 27 5.96 8.61 16.82
N GLY A 28 5.95 7.34 17.23
CA GLY A 28 5.44 6.85 18.51
C GLY A 28 3.91 6.62 18.57
N GLN A 29 3.19 6.97 17.51
CA GLN A 29 1.76 6.73 17.33
C GLN A 29 1.46 6.57 15.83
N GLU A 30 2.17 5.65 15.20
CA GLU A 30 2.29 5.51 13.75
C GLU A 30 0.93 5.25 13.07
N LEU A 31 0.02 4.60 13.80
CA LEU A 31 -1.32 4.24 13.32
C LEU A 31 -2.41 5.26 13.74
N GLY A 32 -2.02 6.35 14.40
CA GLY A 32 -2.95 7.33 14.95
C GLY A 32 -3.77 6.81 16.14
N GLN A 33 -4.49 7.72 16.81
CA GLN A 33 -5.29 7.39 17.98
C GLN A 33 -6.41 6.43 17.61
N GLY A 34 -6.42 5.26 18.26
CA GLY A 34 -7.42 4.22 18.02
C GLY A 34 -7.30 3.49 16.68
N GLY A 35 -6.34 3.83 15.81
CA GLY A 35 -6.20 3.21 14.49
C GLY A 35 -5.58 1.82 14.49
N GLY A 36 -4.91 1.41 15.58
CA GLY A 36 -4.30 0.08 15.72
C GLY A 36 -5.26 -1.08 15.44
N ARG A 37 -6.55 -0.91 15.75
CA ARG A 37 -7.60 -1.91 15.48
C ARG A 37 -7.75 -2.30 14.01
N LEU A 38 -7.34 -1.43 13.08
CA LEU A 38 -7.35 -1.74 11.65
C LEU A 38 -6.43 -2.91 11.29
N PHE A 39 -5.48 -3.23 12.16
CA PHE A 39 -4.44 -4.21 11.92
C PHE A 39 -4.59 -5.47 12.77
N ASN A 40 -5.66 -5.59 13.56
CA ASN A 40 -5.90 -6.77 14.42
C ASN A 40 -5.95 -8.09 13.62
N TRP A 41 -6.41 -8.05 12.36
CA TRP A 41 -6.41 -9.24 11.49
C TRP A 41 -5.00 -9.82 11.27
N LEU A 42 -3.95 -9.00 11.40
CA LEU A 42 -2.56 -9.47 11.34
C LEU A 42 -2.18 -10.40 12.50
N ASP A 43 -2.98 -10.51 13.57
CA ASP A 43 -2.79 -11.52 14.61
C ASP A 43 -2.92 -12.95 14.05
N HIS A 44 -3.60 -13.10 12.90
CA HIS A 44 -3.84 -14.38 12.20
C HIS A 44 -3.01 -14.52 10.91
N ARG A 45 -2.03 -13.65 10.71
CA ARG A 45 -1.19 -13.59 9.49
C ARG A 45 -0.35 -14.85 9.20
N MET A 46 -0.24 -15.75 10.17
CA MET A 46 0.47 -17.03 10.04
C MET A 46 -0.49 -18.23 10.01
N SER A 47 -1.80 -17.99 9.92
CA SER A 47 -2.80 -19.05 9.83
C SER A 47 -2.87 -19.65 8.41
N ASP A 48 -3.40 -20.87 8.29
CA ASP A 48 -3.71 -21.47 6.98
C ASP A 48 -4.99 -20.89 6.34
N GLY A 49 -5.58 -19.87 6.97
CA GLY A 49 -6.82 -19.22 6.53
C GLY A 49 -6.60 -18.01 5.63
N PRO A 50 -7.69 -17.30 5.30
CA PRO A 50 -7.65 -16.09 4.46
C PRO A 50 -6.62 -15.03 4.88
N ASP A 51 -6.51 -14.75 6.19
CA ASP A 51 -5.58 -13.75 6.72
C ASP A 51 -4.12 -14.11 6.41
N GLY A 52 -3.74 -15.38 6.59
CA GLY A 52 -2.38 -15.84 6.29
C GLY A 52 -2.10 -15.98 4.80
N GLN A 53 -3.09 -16.37 4.00
CA GLN A 53 -2.98 -16.33 2.53
C GLN A 53 -2.66 -14.91 2.05
N VAL A 54 -3.44 -13.92 2.48
CA VAL A 54 -3.29 -12.52 2.05
C VAL A 54 -1.95 -11.95 2.50
N TYR A 55 -1.53 -12.22 3.73
CA TYR A 55 -0.23 -11.79 4.24
C TYR A 55 0.93 -12.45 3.48
N GLY A 56 0.85 -13.76 3.24
CA GLY A 56 1.86 -14.48 2.46
C GLY A 56 1.98 -13.95 1.03
N GLU A 57 0.86 -13.65 0.37
CA GLU A 57 0.86 -13.01 -0.96
C GLU A 57 1.53 -11.63 -0.94
N ALA A 58 1.33 -10.84 0.12
CA ALA A 58 1.98 -9.52 0.27
C ALA A 58 3.50 -9.67 0.45
N MET A 59 3.96 -10.60 1.29
CA MET A 59 5.38 -10.85 1.52
C MET A 59 6.07 -11.54 0.35
N ALA A 60 5.32 -12.16 -0.57
CA ALA A 60 5.85 -12.74 -1.80
C ALA A 60 6.03 -11.72 -2.95
N THR A 61 5.77 -10.44 -2.73
CA THR A 61 5.96 -9.39 -3.74
C THR A 61 7.44 -9.15 -4.06
N GLY A 62 7.71 -8.53 -5.20
CA GLY A 62 9.07 -8.39 -5.73
C GLY A 62 9.71 -7.02 -5.58
N ALA A 63 8.91 -6.01 -5.24
CA ALA A 63 9.34 -4.66 -4.94
C ALA A 63 8.24 -3.97 -4.13
N VAL A 64 8.62 -2.91 -3.41
CA VAL A 64 7.71 -2.06 -2.66
C VAL A 64 7.71 -0.66 -3.26
N ILE A 65 6.53 -0.05 -3.39
CA ILE A 65 6.38 1.39 -3.52
C ILE A 65 5.72 1.92 -2.24
N SER A 66 6.27 2.96 -1.64
CA SER A 66 5.73 3.56 -0.43
C SER A 66 5.65 5.08 -0.54
N GLY A 67 4.61 5.70 0.02
CA GLY A 67 4.63 7.13 0.24
C GLY A 67 5.62 7.51 1.35
N ARG A 68 6.32 8.64 1.20
CA ARG A 68 7.35 9.10 2.15
C ARG A 68 6.90 9.07 3.61
N ARG A 69 5.68 9.53 3.89
CA ARG A 69 5.13 9.51 5.26
C ARG A 69 5.06 8.09 5.85
N THR A 70 4.53 7.14 5.10
CA THR A 70 4.41 5.75 5.57
C THR A 70 5.78 5.14 5.79
N PHE A 71 6.73 5.40 4.88
CA PHE A 71 8.12 4.99 5.04
C PHE A 71 8.75 5.53 6.32
N GLU A 72 8.61 6.83 6.60
CA GLU A 72 9.15 7.45 7.82
C GLU A 72 8.50 6.92 9.10
N LEU A 73 7.17 6.80 9.12
CA LEU A 73 6.45 6.27 10.28
C LEU A 73 6.81 4.81 10.54
N ALA A 74 7.12 4.02 9.51
CA ALA A 74 7.61 2.66 9.66
C ALA A 74 9.08 2.58 10.12
N GLY A 75 9.69 3.69 10.56
CA GLY A 75 11.10 3.74 10.92
C GLY A 75 12.00 3.39 9.74
N ARG A 76 11.59 3.78 8.52
CA ARG A 76 12.25 3.46 7.25
C ARG A 76 12.45 1.96 7.01
N TRP A 77 11.68 1.11 7.71
CA TRP A 77 11.86 -0.35 7.78
C TRP A 77 13.30 -0.79 8.07
N GLN A 78 14.13 0.07 8.66
CA GLN A 78 15.57 -0.15 8.80
C GLN A 78 16.29 -0.51 7.48
N GLY A 79 15.72 -0.10 6.34
CA GLY A 79 16.26 -0.37 5.01
C GLY A 79 15.85 -1.70 4.38
N ASP A 80 14.99 -2.50 5.02
CA ASP A 80 14.45 -3.74 4.45
C ASP A 80 13.00 -3.98 4.88
N HIS A 81 12.08 -3.95 3.92
CA HIS A 81 10.67 -4.26 4.19
C HIS A 81 10.45 -5.78 4.30
N HIS A 82 11.01 -6.54 3.36
CA HIS A 82 10.94 -8.00 3.31
C HIS A 82 11.97 -8.52 2.30
N ASP A 83 12.70 -9.57 2.67
CA ASP A 83 13.58 -10.35 1.80
C ASP A 83 14.54 -9.52 0.90
N GLY A 84 14.95 -8.33 1.37
CA GLY A 84 15.86 -7.45 0.66
C GLY A 84 15.30 -6.88 -0.66
N VAL A 85 13.98 -6.90 -0.88
CA VAL A 85 13.39 -6.34 -2.11
C VAL A 85 13.62 -4.83 -2.19
N PRO A 86 13.70 -4.25 -3.41
CA PRO A 86 13.82 -2.79 -3.56
C PRO A 86 12.61 -2.04 -3.00
N ILE A 87 12.85 -0.88 -2.39
CA ILE A 87 11.83 -0.01 -1.80
C ILE A 87 11.86 1.36 -2.50
N ASN A 88 10.90 1.60 -3.38
CA ASN A 88 10.77 2.86 -4.08
C ASN A 88 9.87 3.82 -3.28
N VAL A 89 10.44 4.88 -2.73
CA VAL A 89 9.74 5.82 -1.85
C VAL A 89 9.35 7.08 -2.63
N LEU A 90 8.05 7.27 -2.86
CA LEU A 90 7.51 8.46 -3.50
C LEU A 90 7.46 9.64 -2.54
N THR A 91 8.05 10.75 -2.96
CA THR A 91 8.11 12.02 -2.21
C THR A 91 8.01 13.21 -3.18
N HIS A 92 7.57 14.37 -2.70
CA HIS A 92 7.53 15.58 -3.53
C HIS A 92 8.90 16.25 -3.68
N HIS A 93 9.79 16.06 -2.71
CA HIS A 93 11.15 16.59 -2.71
C HIS A 93 12.07 15.68 -1.90
N VAL A 94 13.37 15.80 -2.14
CA VAL A 94 14.44 15.13 -1.38
C VAL A 94 15.38 16.23 -0.90
N ASP A 95 15.57 16.32 0.41
CA ASP A 95 16.48 17.30 1.01
C ASP A 95 17.94 16.90 0.78
N GLU A 96 18.83 17.89 0.75
CA GLU A 96 20.27 17.64 0.60
C GLU A 96 20.79 16.80 1.78
N GLY A 97 21.45 15.68 1.46
CA GLY A 97 22.02 14.76 2.46
C GLY A 97 21.02 13.76 3.06
N ASP A 98 19.74 13.79 2.67
CA ASP A 98 18.76 12.79 3.08
C ASP A 98 18.83 11.56 2.17
N GLU A 99 19.59 10.57 2.61
CA GLU A 99 19.73 9.28 1.93
C GLU A 99 18.84 8.21 2.59
N PRO A 100 18.03 7.47 1.81
CA PRO A 100 17.24 6.37 2.35
C PRO A 100 18.14 5.15 2.66
N PRO A 101 17.88 4.40 3.74
CA PRO A 101 18.69 3.25 4.13
C PRO A 101 18.46 2.02 3.24
N GLY A 102 19.46 1.14 3.20
CA GLY A 102 19.32 -0.23 2.68
C GLY A 102 18.92 -0.28 1.20
N SER A 103 17.84 -1.00 0.90
CA SER A 103 17.32 -1.17 -0.46
C SER A 103 16.41 -0.03 -0.93
N ALA A 104 16.23 1.01 -0.11
CA ALA A 104 15.32 2.10 -0.40
C ALA A 104 15.93 3.17 -1.31
N ARG A 105 15.07 3.81 -2.11
CA ARG A 105 15.42 4.91 -3.02
C ARG A 105 14.29 5.92 -3.08
N PHE A 106 14.61 7.21 -3.13
CA PHE A 106 13.60 8.26 -3.28
C PHE A 106 13.29 8.55 -4.75
N TYR A 107 12.02 8.80 -5.03
CA TYR A 107 11.51 9.17 -6.35
C TYR A 107 10.57 10.37 -6.23
N THR A 108 10.77 11.37 -7.10
CA THR A 108 9.87 12.52 -7.24
C THR A 108 8.96 12.43 -8.47
N ASP A 109 9.24 11.49 -9.37
CA ASP A 109 8.42 11.17 -10.54
C ASP A 109 7.74 9.80 -10.35
N VAL A 110 6.40 9.81 -10.41
CA VAL A 110 5.56 8.61 -10.23
C VAL A 110 5.72 7.59 -11.35
N LEU A 111 5.92 8.03 -12.60
CA LEU A 111 6.11 7.14 -13.75
C LEU A 111 7.46 6.45 -13.69
N ALA A 112 8.52 7.20 -13.35
CA ALA A 112 9.86 6.63 -13.14
C ALA A 112 9.86 5.62 -11.97
N CYS A 113 9.23 5.99 -10.86
CA CYS A 113 9.07 5.10 -9.70
C CYS A 113 8.37 3.78 -10.05
N ALA A 114 7.24 3.87 -10.77
CA ALA A 114 6.46 2.71 -11.17
C ALA A 114 7.23 1.82 -12.16
N ALA A 115 7.92 2.42 -13.13
CA ALA A 115 8.72 1.68 -14.11
C ALA A 115 9.85 0.90 -13.43
N ASP A 116 10.62 1.56 -12.55
CA ASP A 116 11.72 0.92 -11.82
C ASP A 116 11.21 -0.20 -10.90
N ALA A 117 10.09 0.01 -10.19
CA ALA A 117 9.52 -1.01 -9.32
C ALA A 117 9.06 -2.24 -10.11
N ARG A 118 8.42 -2.05 -11.27
CA ARG A 118 8.02 -3.17 -12.15
C ARG A 118 9.23 -3.92 -12.69
N ALA A 119 10.29 -3.21 -13.08
CA ALA A 119 11.52 -3.83 -13.55
C ALA A 119 12.20 -4.67 -12.44
N ALA A 120 12.24 -4.13 -11.21
CA ALA A 120 12.78 -4.80 -10.04
C ALA A 120 11.98 -6.04 -9.61
N ALA A 121 10.64 -5.97 -9.68
CA ALA A 121 9.78 -7.05 -9.24
C ALA A 121 9.82 -8.29 -10.17
N GLY A 122 10.22 -8.11 -11.43
CA GLY A 122 10.28 -9.19 -12.42
C GLY A 122 8.89 -9.74 -12.73
N ASP A 123 8.67 -11.03 -12.47
CA ASP A 123 7.37 -11.69 -12.68
C ASP A 123 6.47 -11.64 -11.43
N ARG A 124 6.95 -11.06 -10.32
CA ARG A 124 6.18 -10.89 -9.07
C ARG A 124 5.43 -9.56 -9.07
N ALA A 125 4.38 -9.44 -8.26
CA ALA A 125 3.68 -8.16 -8.09
C ALA A 125 4.54 -7.14 -7.31
N VAL A 126 4.23 -5.86 -7.47
CA VAL A 126 4.75 -4.74 -6.68
C VAL A 126 3.73 -4.41 -5.59
N LEU A 127 4.17 -4.32 -4.35
CA LEU A 127 3.36 -3.92 -3.20
C LEU A 127 3.35 -2.40 -3.06
N VAL A 128 2.17 -1.78 -2.90
CA VAL A 128 2.05 -0.35 -2.60
C VAL A 128 1.58 -0.12 -1.16
N HIS A 129 2.25 0.80 -0.47
CA HIS A 129 1.88 1.30 0.85
C HIS A 129 1.61 2.81 0.87
N GLY A 130 0.65 3.21 1.69
CA GLY A 130 0.33 4.61 1.99
C GLY A 130 -0.62 5.28 0.98
N ALA A 131 -1.47 6.18 1.49
CA ALA A 131 -2.47 6.89 0.68
C ALA A 131 -1.86 7.73 -0.43
N GLY A 132 -0.81 8.52 -0.15
CA GLY A 132 -0.21 9.42 -1.13
C GLY A 132 0.37 8.69 -2.34
N ALA A 133 1.07 7.57 -2.13
CA ALA A 133 1.58 6.75 -3.24
C ALA A 133 0.43 6.09 -4.02
N ALA A 134 -0.58 5.55 -3.33
CA ALA A 134 -1.74 4.96 -3.98
C ALA A 134 -2.50 5.96 -4.87
N GLN A 135 -2.75 7.17 -4.37
CA GLN A 135 -3.43 8.23 -5.11
C GLN A 135 -2.61 8.69 -6.32
N ALA A 136 -1.32 8.97 -6.15
CA ALA A 136 -0.43 9.37 -7.24
C ALA A 136 -0.33 8.30 -8.34
N LEU A 137 -0.21 7.02 -7.96
CA LEU A 137 -0.18 5.90 -8.92
C LEU A 137 -1.53 5.74 -9.63
N LEU A 138 -2.64 5.95 -8.94
CA LEU A 138 -3.97 5.86 -9.52
C LEU A 138 -4.21 6.98 -10.54
N GLU A 139 -3.85 8.22 -10.20
CA GLU A 139 -3.94 9.38 -11.10
C GLU A 139 -3.04 9.24 -12.33
N ALA A 140 -1.85 8.65 -12.18
CA ALA A 140 -0.93 8.37 -13.28
C ALA A 140 -1.29 7.13 -14.12
N GLY A 141 -2.42 6.47 -13.81
CA GLY A 141 -2.86 5.24 -14.49
C GLY A 141 -1.90 4.05 -14.30
N GLN A 142 -1.11 4.06 -13.23
CA GLN A 142 -0.11 3.04 -12.90
C GLN A 142 -0.56 2.04 -11.84
N LEU A 143 -1.61 2.33 -11.07
CA LEU A 143 -2.17 1.39 -10.09
C LEU A 143 -3.08 0.37 -10.82
N ASP A 144 -2.75 -0.92 -10.72
CA ASP A 144 -3.50 -1.98 -11.41
C ASP A 144 -4.59 -2.58 -10.52
N GLU A 145 -4.31 -2.75 -9.24
CA GLU A 145 -5.19 -3.42 -8.29
C GLU A 145 -5.20 -2.77 -6.90
N LEU A 146 -6.32 -2.93 -6.20
CA LEU A 146 -6.47 -2.58 -4.78
C LEU A 146 -6.84 -3.83 -4.00
N GLU A 147 -6.01 -4.22 -3.03
CA GLU A 147 -6.33 -5.20 -1.99
C GLU A 147 -6.70 -4.44 -0.70
N ILE A 148 -7.99 -4.25 -0.49
CA ILE A 148 -8.55 -3.56 0.67
C ILE A 148 -8.93 -4.58 1.74
N HIS A 149 -8.35 -4.46 2.93
CA HIS A 149 -8.75 -5.21 4.11
C HIS A 149 -9.77 -4.35 4.88
N LEU A 150 -11.05 -4.53 4.55
CA LEU A 150 -12.15 -3.75 5.10
C LEU A 150 -12.46 -4.22 6.52
N VAL A 151 -12.20 -3.37 7.50
CA VAL A 151 -12.39 -3.64 8.92
C VAL A 151 -13.76 -3.08 9.35
N PRO A 152 -14.60 -3.86 10.06
CA PRO A 152 -15.97 -3.47 10.41
C PRO A 152 -16.01 -2.47 11.58
N VAL A 153 -15.38 -1.31 11.39
CA VAL A 153 -15.33 -0.21 12.36
C VAL A 153 -15.53 1.13 11.66
N LEU A 154 -16.18 2.07 12.34
CA LEU A 154 -16.18 3.48 11.96
C LEU A 154 -15.15 4.19 12.84
N LEU A 155 -14.10 4.76 12.24
CA LEU A 155 -13.09 5.51 13.00
C LEU A 155 -13.52 6.96 13.27
N GLY A 156 -14.38 7.52 12.41
CA GLY A 156 -14.93 8.86 12.52
C GLY A 156 -13.97 9.99 12.17
N ALA A 157 -12.66 9.81 12.35
CA ALA A 157 -11.63 10.77 11.99
C ALA A 157 -10.28 10.08 11.71
N GLY A 158 -9.38 10.81 11.06
CA GLY A 158 -8.02 10.37 10.78
C GLY A 158 -7.64 10.57 9.32
N ARG A 159 -6.76 9.71 8.82
CA ARG A 159 -6.28 9.77 7.44
C ARG A 159 -7.16 8.94 6.53
N ARG A 160 -7.79 9.56 5.53
CA ARG A 160 -8.56 8.85 4.50
C ARG A 160 -7.64 8.20 3.46
N LEU A 161 -8.05 7.07 2.90
CA LEU A 161 -7.31 6.44 1.78
C LEU A 161 -7.41 7.29 0.51
N PHE A 162 -8.63 7.73 0.19
CA PHE A 162 -8.94 8.62 -0.90
C PHE A 162 -9.64 9.83 -0.29
N ASP A 163 -8.99 10.98 -0.42
CA ASP A 163 -9.50 12.27 0.03
C ASP A 163 -9.41 13.22 -1.17
N ASP A 164 -10.37 14.13 -1.30
CA ASP A 164 -10.36 15.22 -2.30
C ASP A 164 -9.87 14.81 -3.71
N ARG A 165 -10.49 13.78 -4.30
CA ARG A 165 -10.18 13.37 -5.68
C ARG A 165 -10.86 14.31 -6.67
N ASP A 166 -10.05 15.08 -7.39
CA ASP A 166 -10.49 15.78 -8.60
C ASP A 166 -10.44 14.81 -9.80
N GLY A 167 -11.48 14.80 -10.64
CA GLY A 167 -11.53 14.03 -11.88
C GLY A 167 -12.74 13.12 -12.05
N ASP A 168 -12.72 12.34 -13.14
CA ASP A 168 -13.80 11.39 -13.46
C ASP A 168 -13.80 10.18 -12.50
N PRO A 169 -14.97 9.54 -12.31
CA PRO A 169 -15.06 8.31 -11.55
C PRO A 169 -14.08 7.24 -12.04
N THR A 170 -13.39 6.59 -11.11
CA THR A 170 -12.57 5.42 -11.41
C THR A 170 -13.42 4.16 -11.23
N GLU A 171 -13.67 3.44 -12.32
CA GLU A 171 -14.43 2.19 -12.28
C GLU A 171 -13.55 1.03 -11.78
N LEU A 172 -14.10 0.24 -10.86
CA LEU A 172 -13.42 -0.89 -10.25
C LEU A 172 -14.22 -2.17 -10.45
N ARG A 173 -13.52 -3.27 -10.71
CA ARG A 173 -14.12 -4.61 -10.75
C ARG A 173 -13.68 -5.41 -9.54
N LEU A 174 -14.61 -5.89 -8.72
CA LEU A 174 -14.31 -6.86 -7.67
C LEU A 174 -13.87 -8.19 -8.33
N VAL A 175 -12.64 -8.62 -8.04
CA VAL A 175 -12.05 -9.86 -8.58
C VAL A 175 -11.81 -10.92 -7.51
N ARG A 176 -11.76 -10.53 -6.23
CA ARG A 176 -11.67 -11.48 -5.12
C ARG A 176 -12.34 -10.94 -3.87
N ARG A 177 -12.99 -11.83 -3.14
CA ARG A 177 -13.44 -11.61 -1.76
C ARG A 177 -13.00 -12.81 -0.91
N LEU A 178 -12.33 -12.54 0.20
CA LEU A 178 -12.01 -13.52 1.23
C LEU A 178 -12.48 -13.00 2.58
N ASP A 179 -13.19 -13.84 3.34
CA ASP A 179 -13.72 -13.49 4.65
C ASP A 179 -12.69 -13.89 5.72
N GLY A 180 -11.86 -12.94 6.15
CA GLY A 180 -10.89 -13.08 7.25
C GLY A 180 -11.57 -12.90 8.62
N ARG A 181 -10.79 -13.03 9.70
CA ARG A 181 -11.37 -13.00 11.05
C ARG A 181 -11.83 -11.61 11.49
N ASP A 182 -10.97 -10.62 11.29
CA ASP A 182 -11.17 -9.24 11.76
C ASP A 182 -11.26 -8.24 10.58
N ALA A 183 -11.18 -8.74 9.34
CA ALA A 183 -11.30 -7.97 8.11
C ALA A 183 -11.93 -8.81 6.98
N THR A 184 -12.64 -8.15 6.06
CA THR A 184 -12.98 -8.74 4.75
C THR A 184 -11.93 -8.27 3.74
N HIS A 185 -11.19 -9.20 3.12
CA HIS A 185 -10.19 -8.85 2.11
C HIS A 185 -10.85 -8.81 0.73
N LEU A 186 -10.77 -7.65 0.09
CA LEU A 186 -11.42 -7.35 -1.18
C LEU A 186 -10.34 -6.95 -2.19
N ARG A 187 -10.17 -7.74 -3.25
CA ARG A 187 -9.31 -7.37 -4.38
C ARG A 187 -10.16 -6.78 -5.50
N TYR A 188 -9.79 -5.58 -5.91
CA TYR A 188 -10.37 -4.88 -7.04
C TYR A 188 -9.33 -4.71 -8.14
N GLN A 189 -9.75 -4.87 -9.38
CA GLN A 189 -9.01 -4.44 -10.56
C GLN A 189 -9.44 -3.01 -10.94
N VAL A 190 -8.47 -2.14 -11.20
CA VAL A 190 -8.72 -0.81 -11.77
C VAL A 190 -9.04 -0.97 -13.25
N LEU A 191 -10.18 -0.45 -13.69
CA LEU A 191 -10.56 -0.44 -15.10
C LEU A 191 -9.97 0.81 -15.75
N ARG A 192 -9.13 0.61 -16.77
CA ARG A 192 -8.60 1.72 -17.57
C ARG A 192 -9.62 2.10 -18.63
N SER A 193 -9.95 3.39 -18.68
CA SER A 193 -10.77 4.02 -19.70
C SER A 193 -10.09 4.02 -21.07
#